data_AF-A0A439LUJ8-F1
#
_entry.id   AF-A0A439LUJ8-F1
#
_cell.length_a   1.000
_cell.length_b   1.000
_cell.length_c   1.000
_cell.angle_alpha   90.00
_cell.angle_beta   90.00
_cell.angle_gamma   90.00
#
_symmetry.space_group_name_H-M   'P 1'
#
loop_
_entity.id
_entity.type
_entity.pdbx_description
1 polymer ?
#
loop_
_entity_poly.entity_id
_entity_poly.type
_entity_poly.pdbx_seq_one_letter_code
_entity_poly.pdbx_strand_id
1 'polypeptide(L)'
;MLVRHNTALLEKAVDLVVKQAAIPTLEAEAAAYDRMARANAFRRMMTGAAVAVAAVGIGYGAALFFGREIRPPVAPDKPVEKHTDRLDPSDMTTQPKSVRTDPPKEAKPVEPSPAPLPKPDKVTEDFNKFLTKEVDFGGAHWTLTSGHYFTEENDPTWDRAWCYTRRLVNGVDVNTDLVNRLTPTATPQAPIAPPATLASVGLNDDSARELASKCAWLDGKAFSPADFELPSGRAEAAKKLIAQDGWDAMGFDLQGMPLMNLSFDQCQTRCEGDDQCQAITYDKKHSACFLKGDASILVRAPDAAMAAKPAVASKVEYSSLVFYKNTVVVGDSYSNEPSNYASCVTACAVDQKCLGFNFDGPNNMCSMLNQVSSLSVFKGVASGTKAAGNQ
;
A
#
# COMPACT_ATOMS: atom_id res chain seq x y z
N MET A 1 -16.52 -44.21 -36.11
CA MET A 1 -17.07 -43.39 -35.02
C MET A 1 -16.40 -42.03 -35.06
N LEU A 2 -17.10 -40.96 -35.45
CA LEU A 2 -16.62 -39.58 -35.28
C LEU A 2 -17.38 -38.96 -34.11
N VAL A 3 -16.66 -38.63 -33.03
CA VAL A 3 -17.21 -37.95 -31.85
C VAL A 3 -17.18 -36.45 -32.11
N ARG A 4 -18.36 -35.85 -32.32
CA ARG A 4 -18.52 -34.39 -32.37
C ARG A 4 -18.38 -33.82 -30.95
N HIS A 5 -17.42 -32.92 -30.75
CA HIS A 5 -17.25 -32.18 -29.51
C HIS A 5 -18.27 -31.03 -29.45
N ASN A 6 -18.98 -30.93 -28.32
CA ASN A 6 -20.06 -29.96 -28.12
C ASN A 6 -19.45 -28.63 -27.62
N THR A 7 -19.21 -27.69 -28.53
CA THR A 7 -18.56 -26.39 -28.28
C THR A 7 -19.36 -25.44 -27.38
N ALA A 8 -20.65 -25.71 -27.17
CA ALA A 8 -21.53 -24.88 -26.35
C ALA A 8 -21.20 -24.90 -24.84
N LEU A 9 -20.52 -25.94 -24.35
CA LEU A 9 -20.09 -26.02 -22.94
C LEU A 9 -18.86 -25.15 -22.65
N LEU A 10 -17.97 -25.00 -23.64
CA LEU A 10 -16.75 -24.21 -23.51
C LEU A 10 -17.07 -22.70 -23.49
N GLU A 11 -18.00 -22.25 -24.32
CA GLU A 11 -18.41 -20.84 -24.34
C GLU A 11 -19.09 -20.41 -23.03
N LYS A 12 -19.90 -21.28 -22.42
CA LYS A 12 -20.51 -21.01 -21.10
C LYS A 12 -19.48 -20.95 -19.97
N ALA A 13 -18.43 -21.77 -20.03
CA ALA A 13 -17.36 -21.75 -19.03
C ALA A 13 -16.53 -20.45 -19.11
N VAL A 14 -16.26 -19.95 -20.33
CA VAL A 14 -15.53 -18.69 -20.52
C VAL A 14 -16.36 -17.48 -20.05
N ASP A 15 -17.66 -17.43 -20.35
CA ASP A 15 -18.54 -16.34 -19.92
C ASP A 15 -18.66 -16.25 -18.39
N LEU A 16 -18.64 -17.39 -17.69
CA LEU A 16 -18.69 -17.43 -16.22
C LEU A 16 -17.39 -16.91 -15.58
N VAL A 17 -16.24 -17.27 -16.13
CA VAL A 17 -14.92 -16.82 -15.65
C VAL A 17 -14.74 -15.31 -15.88
N VAL A 18 -15.20 -14.79 -17.02
CA VAL A 18 -15.15 -13.34 -17.32
C VAL A 18 -16.05 -12.55 -16.36
N LYS A 19 -17.24 -13.06 -16.03
CA LYS A 19 -18.15 -12.42 -15.06
C LYS A 19 -17.61 -12.43 -13.64
N GLN A 20 -16.94 -13.50 -13.20
CA GLN A 20 -16.30 -13.55 -11.88
C GLN A 20 -15.07 -12.63 -11.77
N ALA A 21 -14.34 -12.42 -12.87
CA ALA A 21 -13.20 -11.49 -12.89
C ALA A 21 -13.60 -10.01 -12.78
N ALA A 22 -14.84 -9.64 -13.15
CA ALA A 22 -15.33 -8.26 -13.14
C ALA A 22 -15.92 -7.81 -11.79
N ILE A 23 -16.19 -8.73 -10.86
CA ILE A 23 -16.76 -8.43 -9.54
C ILE A 23 -15.76 -7.70 -8.62
N PRO A 24 -14.52 -8.18 -8.43
CA PRO A 24 -13.57 -7.50 -7.53
C PRO A 24 -13.15 -6.12 -8.05
N THR A 25 -13.20 -5.88 -9.37
CA THR A 25 -12.88 -4.57 -9.96
C THR A 25 -13.98 -3.54 -9.69
N LEU A 26 -15.26 -3.94 -9.69
CA LEU A 26 -16.37 -3.03 -9.43
C LEU A 26 -16.48 -2.66 -7.94
N GLU A 27 -16.15 -3.58 -7.03
CA GLU A 27 -16.08 -3.28 -5.60
C GLU A 27 -14.90 -2.36 -5.26
N ALA A 28 -13.75 -2.54 -5.91
CA ALA A 28 -12.59 -1.66 -5.77
C ALA A 28 -12.87 -0.24 -6.27
N GLU A 29 -13.59 -0.09 -7.39
CA GLU A 29 -14.02 1.21 -7.90
C GLU A 29 -15.03 1.88 -6.97
N ALA A 30 -16.04 1.16 -6.47
CA ALA A 30 -17.01 1.72 -5.52
C ALA A 30 -16.36 2.20 -4.21
N ALA A 31 -15.37 1.45 -3.69
CA ALA A 31 -14.59 1.86 -2.53
C ALA A 31 -13.70 3.09 -2.80
N ALA A 32 -13.15 3.22 -4.01
CA ALA A 32 -12.38 4.39 -4.42
C ALA A 32 -13.27 5.65 -4.55
N TYR A 33 -14.48 5.50 -5.12
CA TYR A 33 -15.45 6.60 -5.22
C TYR A 33 -15.94 7.08 -3.84
N ASP A 34 -16.21 6.19 -2.88
CA ASP A 34 -16.60 6.59 -1.51
C ASP A 34 -15.45 7.34 -0.79
N ARG A 35 -14.20 6.90 -0.97
CA ARG A 35 -13.03 7.61 -0.43
C ARG A 35 -12.85 9.00 -1.05
N MET A 36 -13.02 9.13 -2.37
CA MET A 36 -12.95 10.43 -3.06
C MET A 36 -14.09 11.37 -2.65
N ALA A 37 -15.30 10.85 -2.46
CA ALA A 37 -16.44 11.64 -1.99
C ALA A 37 -16.21 12.20 -0.58
N ARG A 38 -15.70 11.37 0.35
CA ARG A 38 -15.35 11.81 1.72
C ARG A 38 -14.22 12.83 1.75
N ALA A 39 -13.18 12.65 0.93
CA ALA A 39 -12.06 13.59 0.83
C ALA A 39 -12.51 14.97 0.30
N ASN A 40 -13.40 15.01 -0.70
CA ASN A 40 -13.95 16.25 -1.23
C ASN A 40 -14.93 16.94 -0.27
N ALA A 41 -15.68 16.19 0.53
CA ALA A 41 -16.53 16.74 1.59
C ALA A 41 -15.69 17.41 2.69
N PHE A 42 -14.58 16.79 3.11
CA PHE A 42 -13.66 17.36 4.09
C PHE A 42 -12.99 18.65 3.60
N ARG A 43 -12.60 18.69 2.32
CA ARG A 43 -11.97 19.88 1.72
C ARG A 43 -12.92 21.08 1.65
N ARG A 44 -14.23 20.86 1.48
CA ARG A 44 -15.25 21.92 1.50
C ARG A 44 -15.57 22.45 2.90
N MET A 45 -15.49 21.60 3.94
CA MET A 45 -15.63 22.06 5.33
C MET A 45 -14.43 22.90 5.78
N MET A 46 -13.21 22.50 5.41
CA MET A 46 -11.97 23.20 5.80
C MET A 46 -11.84 24.58 5.14
N THR A 47 -12.28 24.75 3.89
CA THR A 47 -12.28 26.07 3.25
C THR A 47 -13.37 27.00 3.80
N GLY A 48 -14.54 26.47 4.18
CA GLY A 48 -15.61 27.25 4.81
C GLY A 48 -15.24 27.76 6.21
N ALA A 49 -14.57 26.93 7.02
CA ALA A 49 -14.13 27.32 8.36
C ALA A 49 -13.00 28.37 8.33
N ALA A 50 -12.06 28.28 7.38
CA ALA A 50 -10.97 29.24 7.26
C ALA A 50 -11.45 30.67 6.90
N VAL A 51 -12.50 30.78 6.08
CA VAL A 51 -13.09 32.08 5.69
C VAL A 51 -13.86 32.73 6.86
N ALA A 52 -14.52 31.93 7.70
CA ALA A 52 -15.24 32.44 8.87
C ALA A 52 -14.28 32.96 9.98
N VAL A 53 -13.14 32.28 10.20
CA VAL A 53 -12.14 32.71 11.19
C VAL A 53 -11.40 33.98 10.75
N ALA A 54 -11.12 34.12 9.45
CA ALA A 54 -10.49 35.33 8.91
C ALA A 54 -11.40 36.57 9.02
N ALA A 55 -12.72 36.43 8.85
CA ALA A 55 -13.67 37.53 8.94
C ALA A 55 -13.81 38.09 10.38
N VAL A 56 -13.76 37.22 11.39
CA VAL A 56 -13.82 37.65 12.81
C VAL A 56 -12.48 38.26 13.27
N GLY A 57 -11.35 37.74 12.78
CA GLY A 57 -10.02 38.27 13.10
C GLY A 57 -9.76 39.67 12.55
N ILE A 58 -10.26 39.98 11.35
CA ILE A 58 -10.13 41.32 10.74
C ILE A 58 -11.04 42.33 11.47
N GLY A 59 -12.21 41.91 11.94
CA GLY A 59 -13.13 42.76 12.71
C GLY A 59 -12.56 43.23 14.06
N TYR A 60 -11.86 42.35 14.78
CA TYR A 60 -11.23 42.69 16.06
C TYR A 60 -9.93 43.48 15.89
N GLY A 61 -9.15 43.22 14.83
CA GLY A 61 -7.91 43.94 14.56
C GLY A 61 -8.10 45.42 14.21
N ALA A 62 -9.20 45.75 13.53
CA ALA A 62 -9.52 47.14 13.16
C ALA A 62 -10.00 48.00 14.34
N ALA A 63 -10.58 47.39 15.39
CA ALA A 63 -11.08 48.10 16.56
C ALA A 63 -9.96 48.52 17.55
N LEU A 64 -8.80 47.87 17.50
CA LEU A 64 -7.66 48.18 18.38
C LEU A 64 -6.71 49.24 17.82
N PHE A 65 -6.84 49.63 16.55
CA PHE A 65 -5.94 50.58 15.88
C PHE A 65 -6.49 52.00 15.70
N PHE A 66 -7.79 52.22 15.92
CA PHE A 66 -8.40 53.56 15.90
C PHE A 66 -9.08 53.84 17.22
N GLY A 67 -8.35 54.51 18.13
CA GLY A 67 -8.86 54.97 19.42
C GLY A 67 -10.10 55.84 19.23
N ARG A 68 -11.26 55.30 19.57
CA ARG A 68 -12.50 56.06 19.72
C ARG A 68 -13.22 55.53 20.95
N GLU A 69 -13.28 56.35 22.00
CA GLU A 69 -14.10 56.08 23.17
C GLU A 69 -15.56 55.94 22.73
N ILE A 70 -16.14 54.76 22.91
CA ILE A 70 -17.58 54.54 22.77
C ILE A 70 -18.09 54.22 24.17
N ARG A 71 -18.79 55.20 24.77
CA ARG A 71 -19.59 55.01 25.97
C ARG A 71 -20.70 53.97 25.69
N PRO A 72 -20.99 53.05 26.62
CA PRO A 72 -22.04 52.07 26.43
C PRO A 72 -23.42 52.74 26.56
N PRO A 73 -24.36 52.54 25.62
CA PRO A 73 -25.75 52.91 25.85
C PRO A 73 -26.44 51.83 26.68
N VAL A 74 -27.14 52.32 27.69
CA VAL A 74 -28.04 51.66 28.63
C VAL A 74 -29.08 50.79 27.93
N ALA A 75 -29.30 49.60 28.49
CA ALA A 75 -30.34 48.66 28.09
C ALA A 75 -31.75 49.16 28.49
N PRO A 76 -32.78 48.96 27.65
CA PRO A 76 -34.14 48.85 28.11
C PRO A 76 -34.60 47.37 28.19
N ASP A 77 -35.40 47.12 29.21
CA ASP A 77 -35.96 45.85 29.68
C ASP A 77 -36.82 45.06 28.68
N LYS A 78 -36.56 43.74 28.61
CA LYS A 78 -37.47 42.56 28.52
C LYS A 78 -38.54 42.50 27.38
N PRO A 79 -39.06 41.30 27.01
CA PRO A 79 -39.00 40.01 27.70
C PRO A 79 -38.47 38.82 26.89
N VAL A 80 -37.96 37.88 27.69
CA VAL A 80 -37.56 36.52 27.34
C VAL A 80 -38.82 35.68 27.08
N GLU A 81 -39.02 35.23 25.84
CA GLU A 81 -39.83 34.04 25.59
C GLU A 81 -38.95 32.80 25.81
N LYS A 82 -39.14 32.18 26.96
CA LYS A 82 -38.67 30.83 27.26
C LYS A 82 -39.91 29.96 27.29
N HIS A 83 -40.13 29.19 26.23
CA HIS A 83 -40.92 27.97 26.36
C HIS A 83 -39.94 26.81 26.40
N THR A 84 -39.78 26.26 27.60
CA THR A 84 -39.44 24.86 27.83
C THR A 84 -40.58 24.01 27.24
N ASP A 85 -40.35 22.78 26.80
CA ASP A 85 -40.42 21.65 27.72
C ASP A 85 -39.71 20.40 27.20
N ARG A 86 -39.36 19.56 28.17
CA ARG A 86 -38.61 18.31 28.08
C ARG A 86 -39.53 17.18 28.61
N LEU A 87 -39.47 16.01 27.93
CA LEU A 87 -39.82 14.63 28.35
C LEU A 87 -41.27 14.10 28.20
N ASP A 88 -41.32 12.86 27.66
CA ASP A 88 -42.34 11.77 27.59
C ASP A 88 -43.33 11.64 28.78
N PRO A 89 -44.40 10.79 28.82
CA PRO A 89 -44.81 9.63 27.98
C PRO A 89 -46.34 9.48 27.71
N SER A 90 -46.74 8.36 27.09
CA SER A 90 -48.01 7.61 27.23
C SER A 90 -49.37 8.31 27.10
N ASP A 91 -50.18 7.84 26.13
CA ASP A 91 -51.63 7.88 26.26
C ASP A 91 -52.24 6.48 26.06
N MET A 92 -52.76 5.95 27.17
CA MET A 92 -53.78 4.90 27.21
C MET A 92 -54.97 5.48 27.99
N THR A 93 -56.16 5.30 27.39
CA THR A 93 -57.47 5.06 28.00
C THR A 93 -58.45 6.24 28.11
N THR A 94 -59.57 6.16 27.36
CA THR A 94 -60.90 6.13 28.01
C THR A 94 -61.95 5.43 27.13
N GLN A 95 -62.68 4.50 27.75
CA GLN A 95 -63.95 3.91 27.26
C GLN A 95 -65.11 4.92 27.33
N PRO A 96 -66.28 4.58 26.74
CA PRO A 96 -67.44 4.43 27.62
C PRO A 96 -68.37 3.22 27.34
N LYS A 97 -68.80 2.62 28.46
CA LYS A 97 -70.14 2.10 28.85
C LYS A 97 -70.68 0.77 28.30
N SER A 98 -70.74 -0.16 29.25
CA SER A 98 -71.64 -1.32 29.50
C SER A 98 -73.10 -1.21 29.01
N VAL A 99 -73.61 -2.30 28.42
CA VAL A 99 -74.99 -2.81 28.58
C VAL A 99 -75.05 -4.36 28.40
N ARG A 100 -75.42 -5.04 29.50
CA ARG A 100 -76.33 -6.22 29.69
C ARG A 100 -76.04 -7.62 29.08
N THR A 101 -76.13 -8.60 29.98
CA THR A 101 -76.01 -10.07 29.89
C THR A 101 -77.26 -10.78 29.35
N ASP A 102 -77.11 -11.94 28.68
CA ASP A 102 -77.91 -13.18 28.79
C ASP A 102 -77.32 -14.35 27.92
N PRO A 103 -77.66 -15.65 28.13
CA PRO A 103 -76.65 -16.68 28.49
C PRO A 103 -76.50 -17.87 27.46
N PRO A 104 -75.99 -19.09 27.79
CA PRO A 104 -74.99 -19.82 26.99
C PRO A 104 -75.57 -20.87 26.02
N LYS A 105 -74.83 -21.20 24.94
CA LYS A 105 -75.05 -22.42 24.14
C LYS A 105 -73.77 -23.22 23.90
N GLU A 106 -73.97 -24.53 23.94
CA GLU A 106 -73.02 -25.61 24.15
C GLU A 106 -72.27 -26.06 22.87
N ALA A 107 -71.18 -26.79 23.12
CA ALA A 107 -70.04 -27.23 22.31
C ALA A 107 -70.22 -27.79 20.88
N LYS A 108 -69.13 -27.69 20.09
CA LYS A 108 -68.48 -28.86 19.44
C LYS A 108 -66.96 -28.65 19.23
N PRO A 109 -66.12 -29.71 19.34
CA PRO A 109 -64.65 -29.61 19.30
C PRO A 109 -64.10 -29.65 17.87
N VAL A 110 -63.04 -28.88 17.58
CA VAL A 110 -62.20 -29.05 16.39
C VAL A 110 -60.76 -29.29 16.84
N GLU A 111 -60.21 -30.39 16.32
CA GLU A 111 -58.91 -31.00 16.59
C GLU A 111 -57.73 -30.07 16.19
N PRO A 112 -56.57 -30.10 16.89
CA PRO A 112 -55.44 -29.23 16.59
C PRO A 112 -54.72 -29.66 15.31
N SER A 113 -54.52 -28.71 14.39
CA SER A 113 -53.68 -28.91 13.21
C SER A 113 -52.20 -29.07 13.64
N PRO A 114 -51.41 -29.99 13.02
CA PRO A 114 -50.03 -30.21 13.42
C PRO A 114 -49.16 -28.98 13.17
N ALA A 115 -48.28 -28.67 14.12
CA ALA A 115 -47.25 -27.65 13.94
C ALA A 115 -46.43 -27.92 12.67
N PRO A 116 -46.04 -26.89 11.90
CA PRO A 116 -45.14 -27.07 10.76
C PRO A 116 -43.81 -27.67 11.25
N LEU A 117 -43.35 -28.70 10.54
CA LEU A 117 -42.02 -29.30 10.71
C LEU A 117 -40.93 -28.22 10.74
N PRO A 118 -39.86 -28.39 11.54
CA PRO A 118 -38.73 -27.48 11.53
C PRO A 118 -38.17 -27.41 10.11
N LYS A 119 -37.97 -26.19 9.61
CA LYS A 119 -37.27 -25.98 8.33
C LYS A 119 -35.87 -26.59 8.47
N PRO A 120 -35.35 -27.27 7.43
CA PRO A 120 -33.98 -27.76 7.47
C PRO A 120 -33.06 -26.57 7.71
N ASP A 121 -32.13 -26.74 8.66
CA ASP A 121 -31.11 -25.75 8.97
C ASP A 121 -30.48 -25.27 7.67
N LYS A 122 -30.41 -23.96 7.50
CA LYS A 122 -29.94 -23.32 6.28
C LYS A 122 -28.43 -23.55 6.20
N VAL A 123 -28.01 -24.66 5.60
CA VAL A 123 -26.60 -24.97 5.38
C VAL A 123 -26.01 -23.85 4.53
N THR A 124 -25.04 -23.13 5.08
CA THR A 124 -24.29 -22.14 4.32
C THR A 124 -23.18 -22.84 3.56
N GLU A 125 -23.17 -22.66 2.24
CA GLU A 125 -22.10 -23.09 1.35
C GLU A 125 -21.00 -22.01 1.30
N ASP A 126 -19.76 -22.38 0.98
CA ASP A 126 -18.59 -21.49 0.88
C ASP A 126 -18.20 -20.78 2.19
N PHE A 127 -18.15 -21.53 3.30
CA PHE A 127 -17.94 -20.99 4.63
C PHE A 127 -16.45 -20.83 4.99
N ASN A 128 -16.06 -19.69 5.58
CA ASN A 128 -14.68 -19.44 5.99
C ASN A 128 -14.57 -19.18 7.50
N LYS A 129 -13.63 -19.87 8.17
CA LYS A 129 -13.28 -19.64 9.58
C LYS A 129 -11.89 -19.00 9.66
N PHE A 130 -11.75 -17.99 10.53
CA PHE A 130 -10.52 -17.23 10.70
C PHE A 130 -9.94 -17.35 12.11
N LEU A 131 -8.61 -17.36 12.18
CA LEU A 131 -7.83 -17.24 13.40
C LEU A 131 -6.87 -16.06 13.24
N THR A 132 -6.67 -15.27 14.29
CA THR A 132 -5.70 -14.18 14.30
C THR A 132 -4.71 -14.40 15.44
N LYS A 133 -3.43 -14.11 15.19
CA LYS A 133 -2.35 -14.24 16.17
C LYS A 133 -1.36 -13.09 16.01
N GLU A 134 -1.07 -12.42 17.11
CA GLU A 134 -0.02 -11.40 17.19
C GLU A 134 1.34 -12.04 17.48
N VAL A 135 2.39 -11.62 16.78
CA VAL A 135 3.76 -12.12 16.97
C VAL A 135 4.80 -11.01 16.81
N ASP A 136 5.82 -11.04 17.67
CA ASP A 136 7.02 -10.23 17.48
C ASP A 136 8.06 -11.02 16.69
N PHE A 137 8.53 -10.46 15.57
CA PHE A 137 9.48 -11.11 14.67
C PHE A 137 10.30 -10.08 13.89
N GLY A 138 11.62 -10.30 13.79
CA GLY A 138 12.51 -9.43 13.01
C GLY A 138 12.52 -7.96 13.49
N GLY A 139 12.27 -7.71 14.77
CA GLY A 139 12.17 -6.36 15.33
C GLY A 139 10.86 -5.62 15.02
N ALA A 140 9.86 -6.30 14.45
CA ALA A 140 8.54 -5.75 14.16
C ALA A 140 7.42 -6.58 14.80
N HIS A 141 6.27 -5.94 15.02
CA HIS A 141 5.04 -6.58 15.48
C HIS A 141 4.17 -6.95 14.28
N TRP A 142 3.65 -8.17 14.25
CA TRP A 142 2.90 -8.72 13.12
C TRP A 142 1.58 -9.31 13.57
N THR A 143 0.52 -8.97 12.82
CA THR A 143 -0.79 -9.60 12.93
C THR A 143 -0.93 -10.66 11.84
N LEU A 144 -0.89 -11.93 12.24
CA LEU A 144 -1.07 -13.06 11.33
C LEU A 144 -2.53 -13.51 11.33
N THR A 145 -3.15 -13.57 10.16
CA THR A 145 -4.51 -14.08 10.00
C THR A 145 -4.48 -15.35 9.18
N SER A 146 -5.02 -16.43 9.73
CA SER A 146 -5.17 -17.72 9.07
C SER A 146 -6.63 -17.99 8.74
N GLY A 147 -6.93 -18.26 7.48
CA GLY A 147 -8.27 -18.61 6.99
C GLY A 147 -8.35 -20.09 6.65
N HIS A 148 -9.54 -20.66 6.83
CA HIS A 148 -9.85 -22.05 6.48
C HIS A 148 -11.21 -22.06 5.80
N TYR A 149 -11.24 -22.61 4.59
CA TYR A 149 -12.44 -22.71 3.78
C TYR A 149 -13.08 -24.09 3.98
N PHE A 150 -14.40 -24.11 4.13
CA PHE A 150 -15.24 -25.27 4.26
C PHE A 150 -16.30 -25.19 3.16
N THR A 151 -16.59 -26.30 2.49
CA THR A 151 -17.68 -26.36 1.53
C THR A 151 -19.01 -26.11 2.23
N GLU A 152 -19.23 -26.70 3.41
CA GLU A 152 -20.39 -26.46 4.27
C GLU A 152 -19.97 -26.06 5.70
N GLU A 153 -20.77 -25.22 6.37
CA GLU A 153 -20.48 -24.72 7.73
C GLU A 153 -20.20 -25.81 8.78
N ASN A 154 -20.92 -26.94 8.65
CA ASN A 154 -20.88 -28.07 9.56
C ASN A 154 -19.86 -29.15 9.16
N ASP A 155 -19.08 -28.92 8.09
CA ASP A 155 -18.06 -29.86 7.68
C ASP A 155 -17.05 -30.07 8.81
N PRO A 156 -16.70 -31.33 9.14
CA PRO A 156 -15.80 -31.64 10.24
C PRO A 156 -14.35 -31.24 9.93
N THR A 157 -14.04 -30.99 8.65
CA THR A 157 -12.74 -30.59 8.16
C THR A 157 -12.90 -29.53 7.09
N TRP A 158 -11.86 -28.71 6.92
CA TRP A 158 -11.77 -27.72 5.86
C TRP A 158 -11.18 -28.33 4.58
N ASP A 159 -11.38 -27.68 3.44
CA ASP A 159 -10.83 -28.10 2.14
C ASP A 159 -9.50 -27.42 1.82
N ARG A 160 -9.34 -26.14 2.16
CA ARG A 160 -8.07 -25.41 2.02
C ARG A 160 -7.85 -24.42 3.16
N ALA A 161 -6.61 -24.09 3.46
CA ALA A 161 -6.25 -23.12 4.50
C ALA A 161 -5.09 -22.23 4.05
N TRP A 162 -5.07 -20.98 4.51
CA TRP A 162 -4.03 -20.01 4.18
C TRP A 162 -3.68 -19.14 5.37
N CYS A 163 -2.53 -18.48 5.32
CA CYS A 163 -2.15 -17.48 6.31
C CYS A 163 -1.51 -16.29 5.63
N TYR A 164 -1.87 -15.10 6.09
CA TYR A 164 -1.40 -13.82 5.55
C TYR A 164 -1.20 -12.80 6.66
N THR A 165 -0.49 -11.72 6.33
CA THR A 165 -0.38 -10.50 7.16
C THR A 165 -0.80 -9.29 6.35
N ARG A 166 -1.27 -8.24 7.02
CA ARG A 166 -1.57 -6.94 6.41
C ARG A 166 -0.78 -5.85 7.08
N ARG A 167 -0.18 -4.95 6.30
CA ARG A 167 0.59 -3.82 6.83
C ARG A 167 0.44 -2.59 5.95
N LEU A 168 0.34 -1.43 6.60
CA LEU A 168 0.38 -0.15 5.91
C LEU A 168 1.83 0.20 5.55
N VAL A 169 2.13 0.29 4.25
CA VAL A 169 3.42 0.72 3.71
C VAL A 169 3.17 1.95 2.84
N ASN A 170 3.78 3.09 3.21
CA ASN A 170 3.61 4.36 2.49
C ASN A 170 2.14 4.77 2.26
N GLY A 171 1.26 4.48 3.22
CA GLY A 171 -0.18 4.78 3.14
C GLY A 171 -0.99 3.78 2.31
N VAL A 172 -0.37 2.71 1.80
CA VAL A 172 -1.05 1.62 1.07
C VAL A 172 -1.12 0.39 1.95
N ASP A 173 -2.30 -0.23 2.06
CA ASP A 173 -2.49 -1.50 2.76
C ASP A 173 -1.94 -2.63 1.87
N VAL A 174 -0.88 -3.30 2.33
CA VAL A 174 -0.23 -4.40 1.64
C VAL A 174 -0.66 -5.70 2.29
N ASN A 175 -1.43 -6.51 1.55
CA ASN A 175 -1.75 -7.89 1.92
C ASN A 175 -0.63 -8.83 1.45
N THR A 176 -0.02 -9.54 2.38
CA THR A 176 1.11 -10.44 2.13
C THR A 176 0.70 -11.86 2.47
N ASP A 177 0.40 -12.66 1.45
CA ASP A 177 0.09 -14.08 1.62
C ASP A 177 1.37 -14.87 1.93
N LEU A 178 1.42 -15.46 3.12
CA LEU A 178 2.63 -16.09 3.63
C LEU A 178 2.68 -17.56 3.25
N VAL A 179 1.60 -18.31 3.50
CA VAL A 179 1.56 -19.75 3.31
C VAL A 179 0.18 -20.23 2.90
N ASN A 180 0.13 -21.24 2.04
CA ASN A 180 -1.10 -21.93 1.66
C ASN A 180 -0.98 -23.43 1.95
N ARG A 181 -2.09 -24.06 2.31
CA ARG A 181 -2.22 -25.49 2.54
C ARG A 181 -3.45 -25.98 1.79
N LEU A 182 -3.19 -26.63 0.66
CA LEU A 182 -4.22 -26.98 -0.33
C LEU A 182 -5.22 -28.01 0.18
N THR A 183 -4.84 -28.84 1.16
CA THR A 183 -5.71 -29.79 1.86
C THR A 183 -5.24 -29.97 3.31
N PRO A 184 -6.04 -30.61 4.19
CA PRO A 184 -5.63 -30.91 5.57
C PRO A 184 -4.35 -31.73 5.68
N THR A 185 -4.03 -32.53 4.67
CA THR A 185 -2.86 -33.42 4.63
C THR A 185 -1.74 -32.95 3.70
N ALA A 186 -1.98 -31.93 2.88
CA ALA A 186 -0.97 -31.39 1.97
C ALA A 186 0.22 -30.78 2.74
N THR A 187 1.41 -30.93 2.18
CA THR A 187 2.57 -30.13 2.57
C THR A 187 2.26 -28.65 2.34
N PRO A 188 2.44 -27.77 3.33
CA PRO A 188 2.22 -26.35 3.15
C PRO A 188 3.26 -25.73 2.20
N GLN A 189 2.82 -24.76 1.41
CA GLN A 189 3.66 -24.03 0.46
C GLN A 189 3.91 -22.62 0.95
N ALA A 190 5.19 -22.24 1.05
CA ALA A 190 5.59 -20.90 1.50
C ALA A 190 6.95 -20.50 0.93
N PRO A 191 7.19 -19.20 0.64
CA PRO A 191 6.20 -18.12 0.67
C PRO A 191 5.24 -18.17 -0.54
N ILE A 192 4.04 -17.62 -0.41
CA ILE A 192 3.09 -17.46 -1.53
C ILE A 192 3.23 -16.09 -2.20
N ALA A 193 3.40 -15.04 -1.41
CA ALA A 193 3.52 -13.68 -1.93
C ALA A 193 4.71 -13.55 -2.90
N PRO A 194 4.55 -12.76 -3.98
CA PRO A 194 5.65 -12.44 -4.88
C PRO A 194 6.84 -11.83 -4.13
N PRO A 195 8.09 -12.07 -4.57
CA PRO A 195 9.26 -11.48 -3.92
C PRO A 195 9.20 -9.95 -3.77
N ALA A 196 8.58 -9.25 -4.72
CA ALA A 196 8.38 -7.80 -4.64
C ALA A 196 7.47 -7.38 -3.48
N THR A 197 6.39 -8.12 -3.26
CA THR A 197 5.43 -7.89 -2.17
C THR A 197 6.03 -8.23 -0.81
N LEU A 198 6.87 -9.26 -0.72
CA LEU A 198 7.61 -9.53 0.52
C LEU A 198 8.57 -8.40 0.83
N ALA A 199 9.34 -7.97 -0.18
CA ALA A 199 10.38 -7.00 0.01
C ALA A 199 9.81 -5.61 0.38
N SER A 200 8.63 -5.24 -0.13
CA SER A 200 7.95 -3.99 0.27
C SER A 200 7.52 -3.93 1.73
N VAL A 201 7.34 -5.08 2.40
CA VAL A 201 7.04 -5.15 3.84
C VAL A 201 8.28 -5.48 4.70
N GLY A 202 9.47 -5.49 4.09
CA GLY A 202 10.73 -5.79 4.76
C GLY A 202 10.99 -7.28 4.98
N LEU A 203 10.36 -8.14 4.19
CA LEU A 203 10.58 -9.58 4.20
C LEU A 203 11.35 -10.04 2.96
N ASN A 204 12.10 -11.11 3.13
CA ASN A 204 12.65 -11.94 2.05
C ASN A 204 12.05 -13.35 2.16
N ASP A 205 12.42 -14.26 1.26
CA ASP A 205 11.86 -15.61 1.25
C ASP A 205 12.08 -16.36 2.56
N ASP A 206 13.25 -16.22 3.18
CA ASP A 206 13.60 -16.93 4.41
C ASP A 206 12.81 -16.42 5.61
N SER A 207 12.83 -15.10 5.82
CA SER A 207 12.06 -14.43 6.87
C SER A 207 10.54 -14.58 6.69
N ALA A 208 10.05 -14.67 5.45
CA ALA A 208 8.64 -14.94 5.17
C ALA A 208 8.25 -16.38 5.53
N ARG A 209 9.09 -17.38 5.23
CA ARG A 209 8.88 -18.76 5.70
C ARG A 209 8.95 -18.85 7.22
N GLU A 210 9.87 -18.13 7.84
CA GLU A 210 9.95 -18.09 9.30
C GLU A 210 8.72 -17.43 9.93
N LEU A 211 8.22 -16.35 9.36
CA LEU A 211 6.98 -15.72 9.80
C LEU A 211 5.77 -16.65 9.58
N ALA A 212 5.71 -17.34 8.43
CA ALA A 212 4.68 -18.33 8.13
C ALA A 212 4.62 -19.48 9.15
N SER A 213 5.78 -19.91 9.68
CA SER A 213 5.85 -20.95 10.72
C SER A 213 5.10 -20.57 12.01
N LYS A 214 4.81 -19.28 12.20
CA LYS A 214 4.12 -18.77 13.41
C LYS A 214 2.60 -18.72 13.28
N CYS A 215 2.04 -18.98 12.08
CA CYS A 215 0.61 -18.99 11.82
C CYS A 215 -0.16 -19.99 12.68
N ALA A 216 -1.43 -19.70 12.98
CA ALA A 216 -2.30 -20.54 13.80
C ALA A 216 -3.30 -21.29 12.93
N TRP A 217 -3.32 -22.63 13.04
CA TRP A 217 -4.19 -23.48 12.23
C TRP A 217 -5.34 -24.06 13.06
N LEU A 218 -6.54 -24.17 12.48
CA LEU A 218 -7.72 -24.68 13.17
C LEU A 218 -7.58 -26.15 13.59
N ASP A 219 -6.76 -26.91 12.85
CA ASP A 219 -6.48 -28.30 13.16
C ASP A 219 -5.32 -28.48 14.16
N GLY A 220 -4.82 -27.38 14.75
CA GLY A 220 -3.79 -27.40 15.78
C GLY A 220 -2.39 -27.79 15.29
N LYS A 221 -2.20 -28.03 13.99
CA LYS A 221 -0.88 -28.32 13.43
C LYS A 221 0.05 -27.12 13.57
N ALA A 222 1.34 -27.43 13.70
CA ALA A 222 2.42 -26.45 13.66
C ALA A 222 3.46 -26.91 12.63
N PHE A 223 4.10 -25.96 11.96
CA PHE A 223 5.09 -26.21 10.94
C PHE A 223 6.35 -25.40 11.26
N SER A 224 7.51 -25.99 11.02
CA SER A 224 8.79 -25.32 10.99
C SER A 224 9.06 -24.77 9.58
N PRO A 225 10.02 -23.84 9.41
CA PRO A 225 10.37 -23.31 8.08
C PRO A 225 10.84 -24.38 7.08
N ALA A 226 11.35 -25.52 7.57
CA ALA A 226 11.82 -26.63 6.75
C ALA A 226 10.68 -27.53 6.25
N ASP A 227 9.48 -27.43 6.83
CA ASP A 227 8.31 -28.19 6.40
C ASP A 227 7.60 -27.56 5.19
N PHE A 228 8.04 -26.37 4.77
CA PHE A 228 7.44 -25.65 3.65
C PHE A 228 8.08 -26.02 2.31
N GLU A 229 7.23 -26.34 1.34
CA GLU A 229 7.63 -26.45 -0.05
C GLU A 229 7.65 -25.07 -0.71
N LEU A 230 8.70 -24.78 -1.48
CA LEU A 230 8.75 -23.57 -2.30
C LEU A 230 7.85 -23.75 -3.52
N PRO A 231 6.97 -22.78 -3.84
CA PRO A 231 6.19 -22.83 -5.07
C PRO A 231 7.08 -22.90 -6.32
N SER A 232 6.66 -23.69 -7.30
CA SER A 232 7.31 -23.77 -8.61
C SER A 232 7.41 -22.40 -9.28
N GLY A 233 8.55 -22.10 -9.91
CA GLY A 233 8.79 -20.81 -10.59
C GLY A 233 9.21 -19.66 -9.66
N ARG A 234 9.31 -19.90 -8.34
CA ARG A 234 9.67 -18.85 -7.38
C ARG A 234 11.10 -18.33 -7.56
N ALA A 235 12.06 -19.23 -7.81
CA ALA A 235 13.45 -18.85 -8.05
C ALA A 235 13.57 -17.99 -9.32
N GLU A 236 12.83 -18.34 -10.36
CA GLU A 236 12.76 -17.59 -11.62
C GLU A 236 12.11 -16.22 -11.41
N ALA A 237 11.02 -16.14 -10.66
CA ALA A 237 10.36 -14.89 -10.32
C ALA A 237 11.27 -13.94 -9.51
N ALA A 238 12.09 -14.48 -8.60
CA ALA A 238 13.06 -13.70 -7.83
C ALA A 238 14.19 -13.11 -8.71
N LYS A 239 14.44 -13.70 -9.89
CA LYS A 239 15.42 -13.18 -10.85
C LYS A 239 14.85 -12.12 -11.78
N LYS A 240 13.52 -12.05 -11.94
CA LYS A 240 12.86 -11.11 -12.86
C LYS A 240 13.03 -9.66 -12.42
N LEU A 241 13.42 -8.80 -13.36
CA LEU A 241 13.65 -7.39 -13.07
C LEU A 241 12.36 -6.58 -13.13
N ILE A 242 12.27 -5.58 -12.24
CA ILE A 242 11.22 -4.56 -12.23
C ILE A 242 11.82 -3.30 -12.84
N ALA A 243 11.36 -2.94 -14.03
CA ALA A 243 11.87 -1.82 -14.81
C ALA A 243 11.20 -0.49 -14.43
N GLN A 244 11.98 0.59 -14.47
CA GLN A 244 11.53 1.96 -14.28
C GLN A 244 12.21 2.88 -15.29
N ASP A 245 11.39 3.55 -16.10
CA ASP A 245 11.89 4.42 -17.15
C ASP A 245 12.25 5.82 -16.63
N GLY A 246 13.29 6.43 -17.20
CA GLY A 246 13.70 7.80 -16.88
C GLY A 246 14.52 7.92 -15.58
N TRP A 247 15.05 6.80 -15.08
CA TRP A 247 15.84 6.72 -13.86
C TRP A 247 17.15 5.96 -14.10
N ASP A 248 18.20 6.41 -13.41
CA ASP A 248 19.52 5.79 -13.35
C ASP A 248 19.79 5.35 -11.91
N ALA A 249 20.23 4.10 -11.72
CA ALA A 249 20.66 3.60 -10.42
C ALA A 249 22.16 3.94 -10.26
N MET A 250 22.51 4.85 -9.37
CA MET A 250 23.90 5.32 -9.30
C MET A 250 24.84 4.31 -8.63
N GLY A 251 25.97 4.01 -9.29
CA GLY A 251 27.06 3.19 -8.76
C GLY A 251 26.85 1.68 -8.88
N PHE A 252 27.61 0.91 -8.09
CA PHE A 252 27.54 -0.56 -7.99
C PHE A 252 27.76 -1.34 -9.30
N ASP A 253 28.38 -0.71 -10.31
CA ASP A 253 28.68 -1.35 -11.58
C ASP A 253 29.56 -2.58 -11.37
N LEU A 254 29.18 -3.68 -12.03
CA LEU A 254 30.01 -4.87 -12.11
C LEU A 254 31.28 -4.58 -12.91
N GLN A 255 32.30 -5.40 -12.74
CA GLN A 255 33.55 -5.27 -13.48
C GLN A 255 33.29 -5.40 -15.00
N GLY A 256 33.93 -4.52 -15.80
CA GLY A 256 33.85 -4.57 -17.26
C GLY A 256 32.63 -3.87 -17.87
N MET A 257 31.91 -3.06 -17.09
CA MET A 257 30.81 -2.23 -17.59
C MET A 257 31.30 -0.95 -18.30
N PRO A 258 30.50 -0.40 -19.23
CA PRO A 258 29.25 -0.95 -19.76
C PRO A 258 29.44 -2.03 -20.83
N LEU A 259 28.43 -2.89 -20.98
CA LEU A 259 28.26 -3.73 -22.17
C LEU A 259 27.62 -2.89 -23.29
N MET A 260 28.29 -2.80 -24.44
CA MET A 260 27.85 -1.97 -25.56
C MET A 260 26.99 -2.75 -26.57
N ASN A 261 26.16 -2.03 -27.32
CA ASN A 261 25.37 -2.52 -28.45
C ASN A 261 24.34 -3.60 -28.05
N LEU A 262 23.76 -3.47 -26.85
CA LEU A 262 22.65 -4.31 -26.41
C LEU A 262 21.36 -3.51 -26.41
N SER A 263 20.23 -4.18 -26.65
CA SER A 263 18.91 -3.62 -26.34
C SER A 263 18.64 -3.66 -24.84
N PHE A 264 17.62 -2.92 -24.39
CA PHE A 264 17.17 -2.98 -23.00
C PHE A 264 16.77 -4.41 -22.59
N ASP A 265 16.05 -5.14 -23.44
CA ASP A 265 15.62 -6.52 -23.15
C ASP A 265 16.81 -7.50 -23.06
N GLN A 266 17.83 -7.30 -23.89
CA GLN A 266 19.08 -8.07 -23.81
C GLN A 266 19.83 -7.74 -22.51
N CYS A 267 19.85 -6.48 -22.10
CA CYS A 267 20.43 -6.05 -20.83
C CYS A 267 19.72 -6.70 -19.63
N GLN A 268 18.38 -6.71 -19.64
CA GLN A 268 17.58 -7.38 -18.62
C GLN A 268 17.89 -8.87 -18.59
N THR A 269 17.77 -9.57 -19.73
CA THR A 269 18.03 -11.01 -19.84
C THR A 269 19.43 -11.38 -19.34
N ARG A 270 20.44 -10.54 -19.62
CA ARG A 270 21.81 -10.78 -19.15
C ARG A 270 21.91 -10.71 -17.63
N CYS A 271 21.26 -9.73 -17.00
CA CYS A 271 21.24 -9.59 -15.55
C CYS A 271 20.41 -10.68 -14.86
N GLU A 272 19.27 -11.08 -15.44
CA GLU A 272 18.44 -12.15 -14.89
C GLU A 272 19.18 -13.50 -14.87
N GLY A 273 20.06 -13.73 -15.85
CA GLY A 273 20.92 -14.91 -15.94
C GLY A 273 22.23 -14.83 -15.16
N ASP A 274 22.52 -13.70 -14.50
CA ASP A 274 23.74 -13.48 -13.72
C ASP A 274 23.38 -13.32 -12.23
N ASP A 275 23.89 -14.22 -11.39
CA ASP A 275 23.60 -14.19 -9.95
C ASP A 275 24.33 -13.05 -9.23
N GLN A 276 25.41 -12.50 -9.80
CA GLN A 276 26.07 -11.30 -9.28
C GLN A 276 25.31 -10.03 -9.65
N CYS A 277 24.49 -10.06 -10.69
CA CYS A 277 23.69 -8.90 -11.10
C CYS A 277 22.39 -8.80 -10.30
N GLN A 278 22.16 -7.67 -9.66
CA GLN A 278 20.95 -7.38 -8.89
C GLN A 278 20.16 -6.22 -9.46
N ALA A 279 20.79 -5.37 -10.26
CA ALA A 279 20.15 -4.27 -10.96
C ALA A 279 20.86 -3.94 -12.28
N ILE A 280 20.22 -3.14 -13.11
CA ILE A 280 20.80 -2.58 -14.33
C ILE A 280 20.51 -1.08 -14.41
N THR A 281 21.36 -0.39 -15.15
CA THR A 281 21.01 0.88 -15.80
C THR A 281 21.34 0.77 -17.27
N TYR A 282 20.37 1.14 -18.11
CA TYR A 282 20.50 1.15 -19.54
C TYR A 282 20.48 2.58 -20.06
N ASP A 283 21.55 2.98 -20.73
CA ASP A 283 21.63 4.25 -21.45
C ASP A 283 21.03 4.07 -22.85
N LYS A 284 19.84 4.65 -23.06
CA LYS A 284 19.10 4.56 -24.32
C LYS A 284 19.81 5.24 -25.48
N LYS A 285 20.58 6.29 -25.19
CA LYS A 285 21.24 7.10 -26.20
C LYS A 285 22.45 6.39 -26.79
N HIS A 286 23.20 5.66 -25.97
CA HIS A 286 24.43 4.99 -26.37
C HIS A 286 24.29 3.47 -26.50
N SER A 287 23.09 2.92 -26.26
CA SER A 287 22.83 1.48 -26.22
C SER A 287 23.82 0.73 -25.32
N ALA A 288 24.03 1.29 -24.13
CA ALA A 288 25.01 0.84 -23.16
C ALA A 288 24.32 0.28 -21.92
N CYS A 289 24.67 -0.95 -21.55
CA CYS A 289 24.09 -1.68 -20.44
C CYS A 289 25.09 -1.77 -19.28
N PHE A 290 24.72 -1.21 -18.14
CA PHE A 290 25.49 -1.26 -16.90
C PHE A 290 24.82 -2.26 -15.96
N LEU A 291 25.38 -3.47 -15.89
CA LEU A 291 25.01 -4.48 -14.90
C LEU A 291 25.57 -4.08 -13.54
N LYS A 292 24.77 -4.24 -12.49
CA LYS A 292 25.11 -3.77 -11.14
C LYS A 292 24.91 -4.84 -10.09
N GLY A 293 25.82 -4.88 -9.11
CA GLY A 293 25.75 -5.80 -7.98
C GLY A 293 24.73 -5.43 -6.92
N ASP A 294 24.28 -4.17 -6.89
CA ASP A 294 23.23 -3.67 -6.01
C ASP A 294 22.67 -2.35 -6.59
N ALA A 295 21.68 -1.75 -5.93
CA ALA A 295 21.27 -0.37 -6.13
C ALA A 295 20.75 0.22 -4.81
N SER A 296 21.06 1.50 -4.58
CA SER A 296 20.60 2.23 -3.38
C SER A 296 19.86 3.52 -3.72
N ILE A 297 20.34 4.26 -4.73
CA ILE A 297 19.79 5.56 -5.08
C ILE A 297 19.45 5.62 -6.57
N LEU A 298 18.22 6.07 -6.87
CA LEU A 298 17.78 6.45 -8.21
C LEU A 298 17.93 7.95 -8.42
N VAL A 299 18.55 8.33 -9.53
CA VAL A 299 18.64 9.72 -9.97
C VAL A 299 17.88 9.91 -11.27
N ARG A 300 17.30 11.10 -11.46
CA ARG A 300 16.49 11.39 -12.64
C ARG A 300 17.40 11.47 -13.88
N ALA A 301 17.14 10.61 -14.86
CA ALA A 301 17.88 10.55 -16.10
C ALA A 301 16.94 10.14 -17.25
N PRO A 302 16.36 11.10 -18.01
CA PRO A 302 15.34 10.81 -19.03
C PRO A 302 15.78 9.81 -20.11
N ASP A 303 17.06 9.84 -20.45
CA ASP A 303 17.69 8.97 -21.45
C ASP A 303 18.14 7.62 -20.86
N ALA A 304 17.83 7.33 -19.60
CA ALA A 304 18.13 6.07 -18.94
C ALA A 304 16.88 5.27 -18.62
N ALA A 305 17.03 3.95 -18.49
CA ALA A 305 16.06 3.06 -17.90
C ALA A 305 16.77 2.16 -16.88
N MET A 306 16.26 2.10 -15.66
CA MET A 306 16.76 1.18 -14.65
C MET A 306 15.86 -0.04 -14.53
N ALA A 307 16.41 -1.17 -14.09
CA ALA A 307 15.59 -2.28 -13.64
C ALA A 307 16.31 -3.03 -12.52
N ALA A 308 15.59 -3.60 -11.56
CA ALA A 308 16.19 -4.29 -10.43
C ALA A 308 15.43 -5.55 -10.05
N LYS A 309 16.14 -6.56 -9.53
CA LYS A 309 15.53 -7.74 -8.92
C LYS A 309 14.66 -7.30 -7.74
N PRO A 310 13.58 -8.02 -7.39
CA PRO A 310 12.58 -7.52 -6.46
C PRO A 310 13.15 -7.15 -5.08
N ALA A 311 14.14 -7.92 -4.61
CA ALA A 311 14.84 -7.66 -3.35
C ALA A 311 15.54 -6.28 -3.35
N VAL A 312 16.14 -5.87 -4.48
CA VAL A 312 16.78 -4.56 -4.60
C VAL A 312 15.75 -3.47 -4.90
N ALA A 313 14.81 -3.71 -5.83
CA ALA A 313 13.81 -2.73 -6.24
C ALA A 313 13.01 -2.15 -5.06
N SER A 314 12.76 -2.96 -4.01
CA SER A 314 12.01 -2.55 -2.82
C SER A 314 12.73 -1.55 -1.89
N LYS A 315 14.07 -1.50 -1.95
CA LYS A 315 14.91 -0.70 -1.03
C LYS A 315 15.58 0.50 -1.70
N VAL A 316 15.42 0.67 -3.02
CA VAL A 316 16.03 1.79 -3.72
C VAL A 316 15.27 3.08 -3.42
N GLU A 317 15.98 4.14 -3.08
CA GLU A 317 15.41 5.44 -2.77
C GLU A 317 15.54 6.40 -3.96
N TYR A 318 14.54 7.27 -4.14
CA TYR A 318 14.60 8.32 -5.15
C TYR A 318 15.34 9.54 -4.60
N SER A 319 16.39 9.95 -5.30
CA SER A 319 17.12 11.17 -4.99
C SER A 319 16.38 12.41 -5.48
N SER A 320 16.45 13.48 -4.68
CA SER A 320 16.04 14.83 -5.09
C SER A 320 17.13 15.62 -5.81
N LEU A 321 18.29 14.99 -6.11
CA LEU A 321 19.40 15.65 -6.79
C LEU A 321 19.00 16.10 -8.21
N VAL A 322 19.29 17.36 -8.49
CA VAL A 322 19.21 17.99 -9.81
C VAL A 322 20.63 18.18 -10.32
N PHE A 323 20.90 17.66 -11.52
CA PHE A 323 22.23 17.64 -12.11
C PHE A 323 22.46 18.81 -13.05
N TYR A 324 23.65 19.39 -13.00
CA TYR A 324 24.08 20.45 -13.88
C TYR A 324 25.33 20.03 -14.66
N LYS A 325 25.35 20.39 -15.95
CA LYS A 325 26.51 20.17 -16.83
C LYS A 325 27.30 21.47 -16.96
N ASN A 326 28.63 21.36 -16.94
CA ASN A 326 29.53 22.50 -17.12
C ASN A 326 29.19 23.68 -16.19
N THR A 327 28.81 23.37 -14.96
CA THR A 327 28.36 24.34 -13.97
C THR A 327 28.96 23.93 -12.64
N VAL A 328 29.50 24.87 -11.89
CA VAL A 328 29.91 24.70 -10.51
C VAL A 328 28.81 25.25 -9.60
N VAL A 329 28.51 24.50 -8.55
CA VAL A 329 27.67 24.93 -7.44
C VAL A 329 28.56 25.74 -6.50
N VAL A 330 28.25 27.02 -6.34
CA VAL A 330 28.99 27.91 -5.44
C VAL A 330 28.32 27.88 -4.07
N GLY A 331 29.12 27.77 -3.02
CA GLY A 331 28.65 27.78 -1.63
C GLY A 331 29.72 27.26 -0.69
N ASP A 332 29.33 26.95 0.55
CA ASP A 332 30.25 26.48 1.57
C ASP A 332 30.45 24.97 1.45
N SER A 333 31.69 24.57 1.21
CA SER A 333 32.11 23.18 1.19
C SER A 333 32.52 22.74 2.59
N TYR A 334 32.06 21.56 3.00
CA TYR A 334 32.49 20.92 4.25
C TYR A 334 33.37 19.69 4.04
N SER A 335 33.59 19.30 2.78
CA SER A 335 34.40 18.15 2.40
C SER A 335 34.95 18.38 1.00
N ASN A 336 36.22 18.05 0.77
CA ASN A 336 36.82 18.04 -0.56
C ASN A 336 37.87 16.93 -0.65
N GLU A 337 37.45 15.75 -1.08
CA GLU A 337 38.25 14.52 -0.97
C GLU A 337 38.35 13.79 -2.32
N PRO A 338 39.42 13.01 -2.54
CA PRO A 338 39.52 12.13 -3.70
C PRO A 338 38.36 11.13 -3.74
N SER A 339 37.67 11.04 -4.87
CA SER A 339 36.54 10.13 -5.09
C SER A 339 36.33 9.91 -6.58
N ASN A 340 35.54 8.91 -6.95
CA ASN A 340 34.96 8.83 -8.29
C ASN A 340 33.60 9.56 -8.35
N TYR A 341 33.10 9.79 -9.55
CA TYR A 341 31.84 10.51 -9.79
C TYR A 341 30.64 9.84 -9.11
N ALA A 342 30.47 8.53 -9.31
CA ALA A 342 29.32 7.81 -8.77
C ALA A 342 29.30 7.86 -7.24
N SER A 343 30.44 7.65 -6.58
CA SER A 343 30.59 7.78 -5.13
C SER A 343 30.34 9.20 -4.64
N CYS A 344 30.72 10.23 -5.39
CA CYS A 344 30.44 11.62 -5.05
C CYS A 344 28.92 11.91 -5.04
N VAL A 345 28.23 11.42 -6.08
CA VAL A 345 26.78 11.58 -6.21
C VAL A 345 26.03 10.83 -5.12
N THR A 346 26.36 9.55 -4.88
CA THR A 346 25.66 8.75 -3.88
C THR A 346 25.93 9.25 -2.46
N ALA A 347 27.15 9.69 -2.15
CA ALA A 347 27.49 10.29 -0.86
C ALA A 347 26.62 11.53 -0.58
N CYS A 348 26.50 12.45 -1.54
CA CYS A 348 25.66 13.62 -1.34
C CYS A 348 24.17 13.26 -1.27
N ALA A 349 23.71 12.28 -2.04
CA ALA A 349 22.31 11.87 -2.03
C ALA A 349 21.86 11.42 -0.63
N VAL A 350 22.67 10.58 0.04
CA VAL A 350 22.33 10.00 1.36
C VAL A 350 22.67 10.92 2.53
N ASP A 351 23.69 11.79 2.40
CA ASP A 351 24.11 12.69 3.47
C ASP A 351 23.10 13.82 3.66
N GLN A 352 22.41 13.83 4.81
CA GLN A 352 21.42 14.84 5.16
C GLN A 352 21.99 16.26 5.23
N LYS A 353 23.29 16.41 5.51
CA LYS A 353 23.97 17.71 5.53
C LYS A 353 24.26 18.22 4.12
N CYS A 354 24.38 17.33 3.13
CA CYS A 354 24.71 17.70 1.76
C CYS A 354 23.52 18.39 1.09
N LEU A 355 23.71 19.63 0.65
CA LEU A 355 22.79 20.40 -0.19
C LEU A 355 23.22 20.44 -1.65
N GLY A 356 24.49 20.15 -1.95
CA GLY A 356 24.99 20.00 -3.30
C GLY A 356 26.41 19.46 -3.36
N PHE A 357 26.86 19.10 -4.56
CA PHE A 357 28.20 18.58 -4.79
C PHE A 357 28.80 19.16 -6.06
N ASN A 358 30.13 19.19 -6.11
CA ASN A 358 30.91 19.41 -7.32
C ASN A 358 31.90 18.25 -7.49
N PHE A 359 31.91 17.65 -8.68
CA PHE A 359 32.89 16.66 -9.07
C PHE A 359 33.81 17.21 -10.15
N ASP A 360 35.09 17.34 -9.79
CA ASP A 360 36.18 17.68 -10.69
C ASP A 360 36.72 16.38 -11.31
N GLY A 361 36.24 16.06 -12.50
CA GLY A 361 36.60 14.84 -13.22
C GLY A 361 38.11 14.71 -13.49
N PRO A 362 38.78 15.75 -14.02
CA PRO A 362 40.23 15.72 -14.23
C PRO A 362 41.06 15.35 -13.00
N ASN A 363 40.68 15.82 -11.81
CA ASN A 363 41.43 15.58 -10.58
C ASN A 363 40.84 14.46 -9.70
N ASN A 364 39.69 13.88 -10.08
CA ASN A 364 38.92 12.94 -9.26
C ASN A 364 38.64 13.49 -7.85
N MET A 365 38.26 14.76 -7.76
CA MET A 365 37.96 15.41 -6.48
C MET A 365 36.46 15.64 -6.34
N CYS A 366 35.92 15.26 -5.17
CA CYS A 366 34.53 15.50 -4.81
C CYS A 366 34.45 16.53 -3.69
N SER A 367 33.83 17.67 -4.00
CA SER A 367 33.46 18.67 -3.01
C SER A 367 31.99 18.54 -2.63
N MET A 368 31.68 18.40 -1.34
CA MET A 368 30.31 18.38 -0.82
C MET A 368 30.00 19.67 -0.07
N LEU A 369 28.83 20.24 -0.35
CA LEU A 369 28.41 21.55 0.12
C LEU A 369 27.22 21.42 1.05
N ASN A 370 27.26 22.15 2.17
CA ASN A 370 26.14 22.28 3.12
C ASN A 370 25.42 23.62 2.98
N GLN A 371 25.85 24.45 2.03
CA GLN A 371 25.19 25.67 1.62
C GLN A 371 25.34 25.83 0.10
N VAL A 372 24.28 26.29 -0.56
CA VAL A 372 24.29 26.63 -1.99
C VAL A 372 23.91 28.10 -2.12
N SER A 373 24.83 28.93 -2.63
CA SER A 373 24.61 30.37 -2.81
C SER A 373 24.24 30.72 -4.25
N SER A 374 24.87 30.09 -5.24
CA SER A 374 24.64 30.39 -6.65
C SER A 374 25.17 29.29 -7.56
N LEU A 375 24.87 29.38 -8.85
CA LEU A 375 25.42 28.53 -9.90
C LEU A 375 26.30 29.37 -10.81
N SER A 376 27.45 28.84 -11.21
CA SER A 376 28.36 29.52 -12.14
C SER A 376 28.80 28.57 -13.25
N VAL A 377 28.85 29.04 -14.49
CA VAL A 377 29.27 28.22 -15.63
C VAL A 377 30.75 27.89 -15.50
N PHE A 378 31.08 26.60 -15.46
CA PHE A 378 32.45 26.12 -15.38
C PHE A 378 32.60 24.81 -16.16
N LYS A 379 33.35 24.85 -17.26
CA LYS A 379 33.54 23.67 -18.12
C LYS A 379 34.34 22.58 -17.40
N GLY A 380 33.94 21.33 -17.58
CA GLY A 380 34.67 20.17 -17.03
C GLY A 380 34.29 19.79 -15.60
N VAL A 381 33.37 20.52 -14.96
CA VAL A 381 32.79 20.13 -13.68
C VAL A 381 31.40 19.55 -13.91
N ALA A 382 31.16 18.39 -13.27
CA ALA A 382 29.83 17.81 -13.11
C ALA A 382 29.35 18.13 -11.70
N SER A 383 28.14 18.64 -11.55
CA SER A 383 27.65 19.07 -10.24
C SER A 383 26.16 18.81 -10.09
N GLY A 384 25.66 19.00 -8.87
CA GLY A 384 24.24 18.94 -8.61
C GLY A 384 23.88 19.48 -7.24
N THR A 385 22.60 19.76 -7.06
CA THR A 385 22.03 20.24 -5.79
C THR A 385 20.80 19.43 -5.46
N LYS A 386 20.52 19.23 -4.16
CA LYS A 386 19.22 18.71 -3.76
C LYS A 386 18.16 19.76 -4.08
N ALA A 387 17.06 19.33 -4.70
CA ALA A 387 15.89 20.20 -4.83
C ALA A 387 15.47 20.63 -3.41
N ALA A 388 15.23 21.93 -3.21
CA ALA A 388 14.64 22.40 -1.98
C ALA A 388 13.27 21.73 -1.84
N GLY A 389 13.13 20.80 -0.90
CA GLY A 389 11.81 20.31 -0.53
C GLY A 389 10.98 21.48 -0.03
N ASN A 390 9.72 21.56 -0.45
CA ASN A 390 8.74 22.30 0.36
C ASN A 390 8.68 21.58 1.70
N GLN A 391 9.44 22.06 2.69
CA GLN A 391 9.35 21.61 4.07
C GLN A 391 7.97 21.94 4.65
#